data_AF-A0A9D6UC83-F1
#
_entry.id   AF-A0A9D6UC83-F1
#
_cell.length_a   1.000
_cell.length_b   1.000
_cell.length_c   1.000
_cell.angle_alpha   90.00
_cell.angle_beta   90.00
_cell.angle_gamma   90.00
#
_symmetry.space_group_name_H-M   'P 1'
#
loop_
_entity.id
_entity.type
_entity.pdbx_description
1 polymer ?
#
loop_
_entity_poly.entity_id
_entity_poly.type
_entity_poly.pdbx_seq_one_letter_code
_entity_poly.pdbx_strand_id
1 'polypeptide(L)'
;MREIDKILQQIESHIQAGTYTPVETDKIELKDLSTGAEWEELYKSVCAFLNTRGGIIVIGIKEDIKHKQFKYTGFNANDENKVKQLCSLFTDDDEREIDLTEFVHPDLIEIKPFLNGQVCLVYVEKLPDEQKYVLYKGEAYERRITGDHRIPPEKIEKQKEVKIELRNARELQFVPNATFEDLDIDKLNEYIIRLNKDLKVEALKSDITSAIPFLSRKKFIRDNNPTLLGMLVCGKHVYDFVAGRCQVDCYFDTGVDVANDKKVYQDNIVNLMESAISFVFSKTGTGITVEKGGSVLFEYPERVIRETVNNALAHRDYSSERFSNITIVPNKHIEIRNPGKFRQEQLLSYEGIINVRRIIPIPKAQNPNLADVLKSFDRWEGKGWGMN
;
A
#
# COMPACT_ATOMS: atom_id res chain seq x y z
N MET A 1 8.54 -25.74 -1.85
CA MET A 1 7.16 -26.25 -1.83
C MET A 1 6.27 -25.11 -1.38
N ARG A 2 5.29 -24.68 -2.19
CA ARG A 2 4.43 -23.54 -1.85
C ARG A 2 3.51 -23.92 -0.69
N GLU A 3 2.99 -22.93 0.02
CA GLU A 3 2.08 -23.15 1.15
C GLU A 3 0.84 -23.96 0.73
N ILE A 4 0.27 -23.66 -0.45
CA ILE A 4 -0.86 -24.40 -1.00
C ILE A 4 -0.55 -25.88 -1.30
N ASP A 5 0.68 -26.19 -1.72
CA ASP A 5 1.09 -27.57 -2.01
C ASP A 5 1.13 -28.41 -0.71
N LYS A 6 1.55 -27.81 0.41
CA LYS A 6 1.53 -28.47 1.73
C LYS A 6 0.10 -28.73 2.20
N ILE A 7 -0.81 -27.78 1.94
CA ILE A 7 -2.21 -27.90 2.34
C ILE A 7 -2.90 -28.99 1.52
N LEU A 8 -2.64 -29.07 0.21
CA LEU A 8 -3.13 -30.19 -0.61
C LEU A 8 -2.60 -31.54 -0.10
N GLN A 9 -1.32 -31.65 0.23
CA GLN A 9 -0.76 -32.88 0.82
C GLN A 9 -1.41 -33.24 2.17
N GLN A 10 -1.69 -32.24 3.00
CA GLN A 10 -2.39 -32.44 4.26
C GLN A 10 -3.83 -32.95 4.02
N ILE A 11 -4.57 -32.34 3.10
CA ILE A 11 -5.93 -32.77 2.75
C ILE A 11 -5.91 -34.20 2.19
N GLU A 12 -4.98 -34.52 1.29
CA GLU A 12 -4.81 -35.86 0.74
C GLU A 12 -4.56 -36.90 1.84
N SER A 13 -3.66 -36.58 2.78
CA SER A 13 -3.36 -37.45 3.93
C SER A 13 -4.59 -37.65 4.82
N HIS A 14 -5.38 -36.59 5.05
CA HIS A 14 -6.63 -36.67 5.81
C HIS A 14 -7.67 -37.55 5.12
N ILE A 15 -7.82 -37.44 3.80
CA ILE A 15 -8.74 -38.28 3.01
C ILE A 15 -8.32 -39.75 3.09
N GLN A 16 -7.04 -40.06 2.93
CA GLN A 16 -6.53 -41.44 2.95
C GLN A 16 -6.58 -42.08 4.34
N ALA A 17 -6.25 -41.30 5.38
CA ALA A 17 -6.22 -41.79 6.77
C ALA A 17 -7.58 -41.73 7.48
N GLY A 18 -8.60 -41.11 6.88
CA GLY A 18 -9.89 -40.88 7.53
C GLY A 18 -9.79 -39.96 8.76
N THR A 19 -8.85 -39.02 8.73
CA THR A 19 -8.64 -38.03 9.81
C THR A 19 -9.08 -36.65 9.33
N TYR A 20 -9.23 -35.70 10.25
CA TYR A 20 -9.71 -34.37 9.90
C TYR A 20 -9.10 -33.29 10.77
N THR A 21 -8.69 -32.21 10.12
CA THR A 21 -8.31 -30.95 10.75
C THR A 21 -8.72 -29.84 9.79
N PRO A 22 -9.42 -28.79 10.26
CA PRO A 22 -9.87 -27.73 9.38
C PRO A 22 -8.73 -27.02 8.65
N VAL A 23 -8.95 -26.69 7.38
CA VAL A 23 -7.92 -26.03 6.53
C VAL A 23 -8.39 -24.72 5.92
N GLU A 24 -9.70 -24.47 5.84
CA GLU A 24 -10.22 -23.17 5.42
C GLU A 24 -9.80 -22.05 6.37
N THR A 25 -9.49 -20.88 5.80
CA THR A 25 -9.06 -19.68 6.52
C THR A 25 -9.64 -18.42 5.88
N ASP A 26 -9.21 -17.25 6.34
CA ASP A 26 -9.51 -15.97 5.67
C ASP A 26 -8.77 -15.81 4.34
N LYS A 27 -7.89 -16.76 3.97
CA LYS A 27 -7.12 -16.78 2.72
C LYS A 27 -7.31 -18.04 1.89
N ILE A 28 -8.02 -19.05 2.38
CA ILE A 28 -8.19 -20.34 1.71
C ILE A 28 -9.66 -20.76 1.79
N GLU A 29 -10.22 -21.11 0.64
CA GLU A 29 -11.60 -21.60 0.49
C GLU A 29 -11.61 -22.89 -0.33
N LEU A 30 -12.39 -23.88 0.08
CA LEU A 30 -12.59 -25.12 -0.67
C LEU A 30 -14.00 -25.12 -1.31
N LYS A 31 -14.11 -25.38 -2.62
CA LYS A 31 -15.39 -25.40 -3.35
C LYS A 31 -15.63 -26.71 -4.09
N ASP A 32 -16.87 -27.18 -4.08
CA ASP A 32 -17.35 -28.36 -4.80
C ASP A 32 -18.23 -27.98 -5.99
N LEU A 33 -17.64 -27.91 -7.18
CA LEU A 33 -18.40 -27.55 -8.39
C LEU A 33 -19.00 -28.75 -9.15
N SER A 34 -18.93 -29.96 -8.57
CA SER A 34 -19.35 -31.19 -9.26
C SER A 34 -20.83 -31.23 -9.66
N THR A 35 -21.68 -30.43 -9.01
CA THR A 35 -23.13 -30.39 -9.25
C THR A 35 -23.60 -29.19 -10.09
N GLY A 36 -22.70 -28.26 -10.45
CA GLY A 36 -23.03 -27.06 -11.24
C GLY A 36 -23.86 -25.97 -10.52
N ALA A 37 -24.55 -26.29 -9.42
CA ALA A 37 -25.30 -25.30 -8.63
C ALA A 37 -24.39 -24.42 -7.76
N GLU A 38 -23.18 -24.88 -7.44
CA GLU A 38 -22.25 -24.20 -6.53
C GLU A 38 -21.38 -23.11 -7.21
N TRP A 39 -21.59 -22.83 -8.51
CA TRP A 39 -20.87 -21.76 -9.23
C TRP A 39 -21.19 -20.37 -8.69
N GLU A 40 -22.44 -20.10 -8.31
CA GLU A 40 -22.79 -18.82 -7.71
C GLU A 40 -22.07 -18.57 -6.38
N GLU A 41 -21.88 -19.63 -5.58
CA GLU A 41 -21.12 -19.54 -4.33
C GLU A 41 -19.63 -19.32 -4.58
N LEU A 42 -19.05 -19.90 -5.64
CA LEU A 42 -17.70 -19.57 -6.07
C LEU A 42 -17.57 -18.08 -6.41
N TYR A 43 -18.50 -17.53 -7.20
CA TYR A 43 -18.44 -16.13 -7.61
C TYR A 43 -18.57 -15.17 -6.42
N LYS A 44 -19.40 -15.51 -5.43
CA LYS A 44 -19.47 -14.80 -4.14
C LYS A 44 -18.13 -14.85 -3.39
N SER A 45 -17.46 -16.01 -3.36
CA SER A 45 -16.14 -16.14 -2.73
C SER A 45 -15.08 -15.30 -3.44
N VAL A 46 -15.05 -15.31 -4.77
CA VAL A 46 -14.12 -14.45 -5.54
C VAL A 46 -14.38 -12.97 -5.25
N CYS A 47 -15.65 -12.54 -5.24
CA CYS A 47 -16.04 -11.19 -4.83
C CYS A 47 -15.57 -10.86 -3.40
N ALA A 48 -15.75 -11.79 -2.46
CA ALA A 48 -15.33 -11.65 -1.07
C ALA A 48 -13.82 -11.50 -0.92
N PHE A 49 -13.02 -12.28 -1.67
CA PHE A 49 -11.57 -12.19 -1.66
C PHE A 49 -11.05 -10.88 -2.24
N LEU A 50 -11.59 -10.45 -3.39
CA LEU A 50 -11.28 -9.16 -4.03
C LEU A 50 -11.52 -8.00 -3.05
N ASN A 51 -12.67 -8.02 -2.37
CA ASN A 51 -13.09 -6.96 -1.44
C ASN A 51 -12.37 -6.99 -0.08
N THR A 52 -11.59 -8.02 0.22
CA THR A 52 -10.91 -8.17 1.51
C THR A 52 -9.39 -8.22 1.39
N ARG A 53 -8.80 -9.40 1.49
CA ARG A 53 -7.34 -9.63 1.64
C ARG A 53 -6.75 -10.46 0.51
N GLY A 54 -7.56 -10.85 -0.49
CA GLY A 54 -7.18 -11.86 -1.46
C GLY A 54 -7.02 -13.23 -0.81
N GLY A 55 -6.73 -14.24 -1.62
CA GLY A 55 -6.62 -15.63 -1.18
C GLY A 55 -6.55 -16.61 -2.33
N ILE A 56 -6.73 -17.88 -1.99
CA ILE A 56 -6.68 -19.01 -2.90
C ILE A 56 -7.99 -19.79 -2.75
N ILE A 57 -8.66 -20.05 -3.86
CA ILE A 57 -9.81 -20.94 -3.91
C ILE A 57 -9.38 -22.26 -4.54
N VAL A 58 -9.65 -23.36 -3.85
CA VAL A 58 -9.39 -24.72 -4.33
C VAL A 58 -10.70 -25.36 -4.76
N ILE A 59 -10.83 -25.61 -6.05
CA ILE A 59 -12.01 -26.21 -6.66
C ILE A 59 -11.80 -27.72 -6.82
N GLY A 60 -12.79 -28.49 -6.41
CA GLY A 60 -12.82 -29.96 -6.50
C GLY A 60 -12.64 -30.66 -5.15
N ILE A 61 -12.72 -29.92 -4.05
CA ILE A 61 -12.66 -30.44 -2.68
C ILE A 61 -13.77 -29.76 -1.88
N LYS A 62 -14.52 -30.54 -1.10
CA LYS A 62 -15.47 -30.04 -0.11
C LYS A 62 -14.95 -30.29 1.29
N GLU A 63 -14.94 -29.27 2.12
CA GLU A 63 -14.76 -29.41 3.56
C GLU A 63 -16.13 -29.58 4.23
N ASP A 64 -16.40 -30.77 4.77
CA ASP A 64 -17.63 -31.06 5.50
C ASP A 64 -17.36 -30.96 7.01
N ILE A 65 -17.52 -29.74 7.53
CA ILE A 65 -17.28 -29.43 8.94
C ILE A 65 -18.21 -30.24 9.86
N LYS A 66 -19.45 -30.53 9.42
CA LYS A 66 -20.45 -31.25 10.22
C LYS A 66 -20.03 -32.71 10.43
N HIS A 67 -19.56 -33.35 9.37
CA HIS A 67 -19.10 -34.74 9.41
C HIS A 67 -17.60 -34.88 9.68
N LYS A 68 -16.88 -33.76 9.86
CA LYS A 68 -15.44 -33.71 10.12
C LYS A 68 -14.66 -34.55 9.10
N GLN A 69 -14.86 -34.24 7.82
CA GLN A 69 -14.20 -34.96 6.73
C GLN A 69 -13.99 -34.05 5.52
N PHE A 70 -13.04 -34.43 4.67
CA PHE A 70 -12.88 -33.87 3.33
C PHE A 70 -13.50 -34.82 2.32
N LYS A 71 -14.23 -34.26 1.35
CA LYS A 71 -14.76 -35.01 0.22
C LYS A 71 -14.10 -34.48 -1.05
N TYR A 72 -13.31 -35.33 -1.70
CA TYR A 72 -12.80 -35.05 -3.04
C TYR A 72 -13.95 -35.17 -4.06
N THR A 73 -14.15 -34.14 -4.87
CA THR A 73 -15.19 -34.10 -5.91
C THR A 73 -14.63 -33.89 -7.31
N GLY A 74 -13.38 -33.43 -7.41
CA GLY A 74 -12.66 -33.25 -8.67
C GLY A 74 -13.06 -32.00 -9.44
N PHE A 75 -12.16 -31.58 -10.33
CA PHE A 75 -12.41 -30.49 -11.27
C PHE A 75 -12.59 -31.02 -12.70
N ASN A 76 -13.68 -30.60 -13.36
CA ASN A 76 -13.98 -30.96 -14.74
C ASN A 76 -13.29 -29.98 -15.70
N ALA A 77 -12.46 -30.49 -16.61
CA ALA A 77 -11.73 -29.66 -17.59
C ALA A 77 -12.67 -28.85 -18.51
N ASN A 78 -13.90 -29.32 -18.75
CA ASN A 78 -14.88 -28.58 -19.57
C ASN A 78 -15.30 -27.24 -18.94
N ASP A 79 -15.07 -27.06 -17.64
CA ASP A 79 -15.39 -25.82 -16.93
C ASP A 79 -14.25 -24.80 -16.91
N GLU A 80 -13.10 -25.10 -17.54
CA GLU A 80 -11.93 -24.21 -17.58
C GLU A 80 -12.27 -22.79 -18.07
N ASN A 81 -13.11 -22.68 -19.11
CA ASN A 81 -13.55 -21.39 -19.65
C ASN A 81 -14.33 -20.56 -18.63
N LYS A 82 -15.12 -21.17 -17.74
CA LYS A 82 -15.86 -20.43 -16.70
C LYS A 82 -14.92 -19.86 -15.65
N VAL A 83 -13.86 -20.60 -15.31
CA VAL A 83 -12.85 -20.12 -14.36
C VAL A 83 -12.03 -18.97 -14.98
N LYS A 84 -11.69 -19.05 -16.27
CA LYS A 84 -11.00 -17.96 -16.99
C LYS A 84 -11.83 -16.68 -17.09
N GLN A 85 -13.16 -16.81 -17.10
CA GLN A 85 -14.08 -15.67 -17.16
C GLN A 85 -14.31 -14.99 -15.80
N LEU A 86 -13.76 -15.51 -14.70
CA LEU A 86 -13.96 -14.92 -13.37
C LEU A 86 -13.59 -13.43 -13.31
N CYS A 87 -12.56 -12.98 -14.03
CA CYS A 87 -12.13 -11.59 -14.03
C CYS A 87 -13.15 -10.59 -14.62
N SER A 88 -14.18 -11.07 -15.33
CA SER A 88 -15.18 -10.23 -16.02
C SER A 88 -16.60 -10.36 -15.45
N LEU A 89 -16.78 -11.04 -14.31
CA LEU A 89 -18.12 -11.29 -13.72
C LEU A 89 -18.62 -10.20 -12.76
N PHE A 90 -17.82 -9.17 -12.53
CA PHE A 90 -18.05 -8.20 -11.47
C PHE A 90 -18.26 -6.80 -12.02
N THR A 91 -18.94 -5.98 -11.24
CA THR A 91 -19.18 -4.57 -11.55
C THR A 91 -18.65 -3.66 -10.45
N ASP A 92 -18.44 -2.38 -10.79
CA ASP A 92 -18.14 -1.33 -9.82
C ASP A 92 -19.41 -0.83 -9.11
N ASP A 93 -19.27 0.20 -8.27
CA ASP A 93 -20.37 0.79 -7.50
C ASP A 93 -21.49 1.40 -8.37
N ASP A 94 -21.20 1.72 -9.63
CA ASP A 94 -22.13 2.29 -10.61
C ASP A 94 -22.70 1.19 -11.55
N GLU A 95 -22.52 -0.08 -11.18
CA GLU A 95 -22.90 -1.27 -11.96
C GLU A 95 -22.23 -1.36 -13.34
N ARG A 96 -21.05 -0.75 -13.51
CA ARG A 96 -20.28 -0.85 -14.74
C ARG A 96 -19.36 -2.06 -14.70
N GLU A 97 -19.25 -2.76 -15.81
CA GLU A 97 -18.30 -3.86 -15.96
C GLU A 97 -16.87 -3.36 -15.74
N ILE A 98 -16.10 -4.12 -14.96
CA ILE A 98 -14.70 -3.82 -14.64
C ILE A 98 -13.83 -5.01 -15.05
N ASP A 99 -12.70 -4.72 -15.69
CA ASP A 99 -11.70 -5.73 -16.00
C ASP A 99 -10.80 -5.97 -14.79
N LEU A 100 -10.91 -7.16 -14.19
CA LEU A 100 -10.11 -7.58 -13.04
C LEU A 100 -9.01 -8.57 -13.41
N THR A 101 -8.56 -8.59 -14.67
CA THR A 101 -7.50 -9.52 -15.15
C THR A 101 -6.22 -9.39 -14.34
N GLU A 102 -5.92 -8.20 -13.79
CA GLU A 102 -4.75 -7.99 -12.90
C GLU A 102 -4.94 -8.51 -11.46
N PHE A 103 -6.16 -8.88 -11.07
CA PHE A 103 -6.46 -9.34 -9.69
C PHE A 103 -6.95 -10.79 -9.64
N VAL A 104 -7.48 -11.31 -10.75
CA VAL A 104 -7.82 -12.72 -10.95
C VAL A 104 -7.18 -13.14 -12.27
N HIS A 105 -5.87 -13.36 -12.23
CA HIS A 105 -5.07 -13.67 -13.42
C HIS A 105 -5.46 -15.03 -14.01
N PRO A 106 -6.07 -15.09 -15.21
CA PRO A 106 -6.44 -16.36 -15.82
C PRO A 106 -5.23 -17.26 -16.09
N ASP A 107 -4.07 -16.66 -16.40
CA ASP A 107 -2.81 -17.36 -16.67
C ASP A 107 -2.14 -17.95 -15.42
N LEU A 108 -2.57 -17.55 -14.22
CA LEU A 108 -2.07 -18.09 -12.95
C LEU A 108 -2.97 -19.19 -12.39
N ILE A 109 -4.10 -19.49 -13.03
CA ILE A 109 -4.97 -20.60 -12.63
C ILE A 109 -4.22 -21.91 -12.85
N GLU A 110 -4.13 -22.73 -11.82
CA GLU A 110 -3.40 -24.00 -11.88
C GLU A 110 -4.35 -25.19 -11.75
N ILE A 111 -4.33 -26.08 -12.74
CA ILE A 111 -4.96 -27.39 -12.64
C ILE A 111 -3.88 -28.39 -12.22
N LYS A 112 -4.06 -29.02 -11.06
CA LYS A 112 -3.09 -29.96 -10.50
C LYS A 112 -3.65 -31.36 -10.37
N PRO A 113 -2.85 -32.41 -10.62
CA PRO A 113 -3.19 -33.77 -10.21
C PRO A 113 -3.45 -33.83 -8.70
N PHE A 114 -4.52 -34.53 -8.31
CA PHE A 114 -4.88 -34.73 -6.91
C PHE A 114 -5.67 -36.05 -6.79
N LEU A 115 -5.20 -36.96 -5.94
CA LEU A 115 -5.71 -38.33 -5.86
C LEU A 115 -5.77 -38.99 -7.26
N ASN A 116 -6.95 -39.45 -7.67
CA ASN A 116 -7.21 -40.10 -8.95
C ASN A 116 -7.71 -39.15 -10.05
N GLY A 117 -7.65 -37.84 -9.83
CA GLY A 117 -8.08 -36.84 -10.80
C GLY A 117 -7.30 -35.53 -10.65
N GLN A 118 -8.01 -34.42 -10.71
CA GLN A 118 -7.43 -33.08 -10.64
C GLN A 118 -8.25 -32.12 -9.76
N VAL A 119 -7.60 -31.05 -9.31
CA VAL A 119 -8.19 -29.87 -8.65
C VAL A 119 -7.75 -28.61 -9.38
N CYS A 120 -8.53 -27.53 -9.26
CA CYS A 120 -8.20 -26.24 -9.85
C CYS A 120 -7.94 -25.19 -8.76
N LEU A 121 -6.85 -24.44 -8.87
CA LEU A 121 -6.45 -23.38 -7.95
C LEU A 121 -6.68 -22.03 -8.61
N VAL A 122 -7.49 -21.19 -7.98
CA VAL A 122 -7.73 -19.81 -8.39
C VAL A 122 -7.09 -18.87 -7.39
N TYR A 123 -6.17 -18.03 -7.85
CA TYR A 123 -5.53 -17.01 -7.03
C TYR A 123 -6.25 -15.68 -7.23
N VAL A 124 -6.64 -15.05 -6.12
CA VAL A 124 -7.37 -13.79 -6.12
C VAL A 124 -6.58 -12.78 -5.30
N GLU A 125 -6.18 -11.68 -5.90
CA GLU A 125 -5.55 -10.57 -5.20
C GLU A 125 -6.59 -9.66 -4.55
N LYS A 126 -6.19 -8.93 -3.50
CA LYS A 126 -7.04 -7.88 -2.94
C LYS A 126 -7.11 -6.71 -3.90
N LEU A 127 -8.28 -6.09 -4.00
CA LEU A 127 -8.40 -4.78 -4.63
C LEU A 127 -7.73 -3.69 -3.79
N PRO A 128 -7.23 -2.63 -4.42
CA PRO A 128 -6.86 -1.41 -3.71
C PRO A 128 -8.11 -0.71 -3.15
N ASP A 129 -7.96 0.06 -2.08
CA ASP A 129 -9.09 0.68 -1.38
C ASP A 129 -9.87 1.66 -2.28
N GLU A 130 -9.22 2.32 -3.24
CA GLU A 130 -9.89 3.18 -4.22
C GLU A 130 -10.79 2.43 -5.24
N GLN A 131 -10.62 1.12 -5.38
CA GLN A 131 -11.44 0.28 -6.26
C GLN A 131 -12.48 -0.52 -5.48
N LYS A 132 -12.26 -0.77 -4.17
CA LYS A 132 -13.23 -1.47 -3.32
C LYS A 132 -14.52 -0.70 -3.12
N TYR A 133 -15.71 -1.29 -3.24
CA TYR A 133 -15.95 -2.71 -3.48
C TYR A 133 -16.27 -2.99 -4.94
N VAL A 134 -16.13 -4.26 -5.33
CA VAL A 134 -16.78 -4.81 -6.52
C VAL A 134 -18.02 -5.59 -6.13
N LEU A 135 -18.98 -5.65 -7.04
CA LEU A 135 -20.28 -6.26 -6.88
C LEU A 135 -20.38 -7.51 -7.74
N TYR A 136 -21.00 -8.55 -7.19
CA TYR A 136 -21.51 -9.69 -7.96
C TYR A 136 -23.03 -9.64 -7.94
N LYS A 137 -23.66 -9.48 -9.12
CA LYS A 137 -25.12 -9.31 -9.26
C LYS A 137 -25.70 -8.23 -8.33
N GLY A 138 -25.04 -7.08 -8.24
CA GLY A 138 -25.46 -5.94 -7.41
C GLY A 138 -25.13 -6.05 -5.93
N GLU A 139 -24.45 -7.13 -5.49
CA GLU A 139 -24.13 -7.36 -4.09
C GLU A 139 -22.63 -7.47 -3.85
N ALA A 140 -22.13 -6.74 -2.84
CA ALA A 140 -20.75 -6.84 -2.40
C ALA A 140 -20.63 -7.89 -1.28
N TYR A 141 -19.60 -8.73 -1.34
CA TYR A 141 -19.30 -9.73 -0.31
C TYR A 141 -17.95 -9.44 0.33
N GLU A 142 -17.77 -9.85 1.59
CA GLU A 142 -16.51 -9.84 2.30
C GLU A 142 -16.26 -11.16 3.02
N ARG A 143 -14.98 -11.56 3.05
CA ARG A 143 -14.51 -12.71 3.80
C ARG A 143 -14.37 -12.36 5.29
N ARG A 144 -15.04 -13.10 6.18
CA ARG A 144 -14.87 -13.02 7.64
C ARG A 144 -14.58 -14.41 8.18
N ILE A 145 -13.37 -14.61 8.71
CA ILE A 145 -12.90 -15.93 9.16
C ILE A 145 -12.96 -16.91 7.98
N THR A 146 -13.90 -17.83 7.92
CA THR A 146 -14.09 -18.77 6.79
C THR A 146 -15.39 -18.53 6.02
N GLY A 147 -16.17 -17.51 6.39
CA GLY A 147 -17.47 -17.24 5.77
C GLY A 147 -17.43 -16.07 4.80
N ASP A 148 -18.23 -16.16 3.74
CA ASP A 148 -18.52 -15.04 2.84
C ASP A 148 -19.81 -14.35 3.31
N HIS A 149 -19.70 -13.07 3.66
CA HIS A 149 -20.80 -12.29 4.18
C HIS A 149 -21.11 -11.12 3.27
N ARG A 150 -22.39 -10.87 3.05
CA ARG A 150 -22.83 -9.65 2.37
C ARG A 150 -22.35 -8.42 3.13
N ILE A 151 -21.70 -7.50 2.43
CA ILE A 151 -21.31 -6.21 2.97
C ILE A 151 -22.59 -5.36 3.11
N PRO A 152 -22.88 -4.81 4.30
CA PRO A 152 -24.07 -3.99 4.50
C PRO A 152 -23.94 -2.67 3.71
N PRO A 153 -25.05 -2.10 3.18
CA PRO A 153 -25.02 -0.86 2.40
C PRO A 153 -24.31 0.31 3.10
N GLU A 154 -24.44 0.42 4.42
CA GLU A 154 -23.78 1.46 5.22
C GLU A 154 -22.24 1.39 5.13
N LYS A 155 -21.68 0.18 5.05
CA LYS A 155 -20.23 -0.02 4.85
C LYS A 155 -19.80 0.29 3.42
N ILE A 156 -20.68 0.05 2.43
CA ILE A 156 -20.46 0.44 1.03
C ILE A 156 -20.44 1.97 0.93
N GLU A 157 -21.41 2.65 1.55
CA GLU A 157 -21.49 4.11 1.52
C GLU A 157 -20.27 4.76 2.19
N LYS A 158 -19.86 4.26 3.36
CA LYS A 158 -18.62 4.68 4.00
C LYS A 158 -17.39 4.45 3.11
N GLN A 159 -17.36 3.35 2.36
CA GLN A 159 -16.28 3.09 1.42
C GLN A 159 -16.32 4.06 0.23
N LYS A 160 -17.50 4.48 -0.25
CA LYS A 160 -17.62 5.52 -1.28
C LYS A 160 -17.05 6.86 -0.81
N GLU A 161 -17.31 7.25 0.44
CA GLU A 161 -16.69 8.45 1.03
C GLU A 161 -15.15 8.33 1.03
N VAL A 162 -14.62 7.17 1.43
CA VAL A 162 -13.18 6.90 1.38
C VAL A 162 -12.64 6.94 -0.05
N LYS A 163 -13.35 6.37 -1.03
CA LYS A 163 -12.99 6.43 -2.45
C LYS A 163 -12.91 7.88 -2.94
N ILE A 164 -13.89 8.71 -2.57
CA ILE A 164 -13.92 10.14 -2.91
C ILE A 164 -12.72 10.84 -2.25
N GLU A 165 -12.45 10.57 -0.98
CA GLU A 165 -11.29 11.14 -0.26
C GLU A 165 -9.97 10.75 -0.93
N LEU A 166 -9.81 9.48 -1.34
CA LEU A 166 -8.62 8.97 -2.01
C LEU A 166 -8.48 9.52 -3.45
N ARG A 167 -9.58 9.67 -4.19
CA ARG A 167 -9.58 10.29 -5.53
C ARG A 167 -9.24 11.77 -5.47
N ASN A 168 -9.81 12.46 -4.49
CA ASN A 168 -9.58 13.88 -4.19
C ASN A 168 -8.35 14.11 -3.31
N ALA A 169 -7.58 13.05 -3.01
CA ALA A 169 -6.39 13.13 -2.19
C ALA A 169 -5.53 14.26 -2.73
N ARG A 170 -5.10 15.14 -1.83
CA ARG A 170 -4.48 16.41 -2.23
C ARG A 170 -3.24 16.18 -3.09
N GLU A 171 -2.49 15.11 -2.83
CA GLU A 171 -1.35 14.68 -3.64
C GLU A 171 -1.72 14.33 -5.10
N LEU A 172 -2.98 14.03 -5.40
CA LEU A 172 -3.44 13.64 -6.74
C LEU A 172 -4.20 14.76 -7.47
N GLN A 173 -4.37 15.91 -6.84
CA GLN A 173 -4.99 17.09 -7.46
C GLN A 173 -4.02 17.76 -8.44
N PHE A 174 -4.57 18.39 -9.48
CA PHE A 174 -3.80 19.17 -10.43
C PHE A 174 -3.17 20.39 -9.75
N VAL A 175 -1.95 20.71 -10.17
CA VAL A 175 -1.27 21.93 -9.75
C VAL A 175 -1.63 23.04 -10.74
N PRO A 176 -2.20 24.17 -10.30
CA PRO A 176 -2.58 25.26 -11.19
C PRO A 176 -1.40 25.74 -12.04
N ASN A 177 -1.64 25.95 -13.33
CA ASN A 177 -0.66 26.41 -14.31
C ASN A 177 0.53 25.47 -14.57
N ALA A 178 0.58 24.29 -13.95
CA ALA A 178 1.59 23.28 -14.24
C ALA A 178 1.17 22.43 -15.45
N THR A 179 2.13 22.15 -16.31
CA THR A 179 2.00 21.29 -17.49
C THR A 179 3.01 20.15 -17.40
N PHE A 180 2.87 19.11 -18.24
CA PHE A 180 3.85 18.02 -18.23
C PHE A 180 5.27 18.49 -18.63
N GLU A 181 5.42 19.63 -19.30
CA GLU A 181 6.72 20.24 -19.61
C GLU A 181 7.45 20.75 -18.35
N ASP A 182 6.70 21.02 -17.27
CA ASP A 182 7.23 21.40 -15.96
C ASP A 182 7.73 20.19 -15.16
N LEU A 183 7.62 18.98 -15.71
CA LEU A 183 8.29 17.80 -15.16
C LEU A 183 9.73 17.69 -15.70
N ASP A 184 10.61 17.22 -14.83
CA ASP A 184 12.05 17.08 -15.04
C ASP A 184 12.40 15.61 -15.26
N ILE A 185 12.99 15.33 -16.42
CA ILE A 185 13.36 13.97 -16.83
C ILE A 185 14.49 13.39 -15.99
N ASP A 186 15.43 14.22 -15.55
CA ASP A 186 16.57 13.77 -14.76
C ASP A 186 16.10 13.41 -13.35
N LYS A 187 15.26 14.23 -12.72
CA LYS A 187 14.64 13.90 -11.44
C LYS A 187 13.75 12.66 -11.52
N LEU A 188 12.99 12.50 -12.62
CA LEU A 188 12.20 11.30 -12.84
C LEU A 188 13.10 10.05 -12.96
N ASN A 189 14.20 10.15 -13.70
CA ASN A 189 15.15 9.06 -13.86
C ASN A 189 15.89 8.75 -12.55
N GLU A 190 16.21 9.75 -11.72
CA GLU A 190 16.71 9.53 -10.36
C GLU A 190 15.73 8.69 -9.53
N TYR A 191 14.44 9.00 -9.58
CA TYR A 191 13.42 8.18 -8.94
C TYR A 191 13.38 6.75 -9.52
N ILE A 192 13.41 6.59 -10.85
CA ILE A 192 13.40 5.27 -11.50
C ILE A 192 14.65 4.44 -11.11
N ILE A 193 15.83 5.06 -11.02
CA ILE A 193 17.06 4.39 -10.58
C ILE A 193 16.86 3.83 -9.17
N ARG A 194 16.26 4.63 -8.26
CA ARG A 194 16.03 4.19 -6.88
C ARG A 194 14.93 3.14 -6.79
N LEU A 195 13.87 3.27 -7.58
CA LEU A 195 12.80 2.27 -7.71
C LEU A 195 13.34 0.91 -8.18
N ASN A 196 14.32 0.91 -9.09
CA ASN A 196 14.89 -0.30 -9.69
C ASN A 196 15.92 -1.03 -8.81
N LYS A 197 16.25 -0.49 -7.63
CA LYS A 197 17.39 -0.95 -6.82
C LYS A 197 17.32 -2.45 -6.48
N ASP A 198 16.18 -2.90 -5.95
CA ASP A 198 16.00 -4.29 -5.52
C ASP A 198 15.55 -5.19 -6.68
N LEU A 199 14.73 -4.63 -7.58
CA LEU A 199 14.21 -5.31 -8.76
C LEU A 199 14.01 -4.26 -9.86
N LYS A 200 14.55 -4.53 -11.05
CA LYS A 200 14.34 -3.66 -12.21
C LYS A 200 12.89 -3.77 -12.68
N VAL A 201 12.09 -2.74 -12.44
CA VAL A 201 10.65 -2.67 -12.74
C VAL A 201 10.31 -1.64 -13.82
N GLU A 202 11.26 -0.79 -14.21
CA GLU A 202 11.06 0.25 -15.22
C GLU A 202 12.37 0.61 -15.94
N ALA A 203 12.30 0.99 -17.22
CA ALA A 203 13.46 1.51 -17.94
C ALA A 203 13.59 3.02 -17.76
N LEU A 204 14.82 3.55 -17.80
CA LEU A 204 15.05 5.00 -17.85
C LEU A 204 14.37 5.59 -19.10
N LYS A 205 13.94 6.83 -18.98
CA LYS A 205 13.16 7.54 -19.99
C LYS A 205 14.05 8.58 -20.66
N SER A 206 13.92 8.71 -21.99
CA SER A 206 14.65 9.70 -22.77
C SER A 206 14.09 11.11 -22.59
N ASP A 207 12.79 11.20 -22.36
CA ASP A 207 12.02 12.44 -22.29
C ASP A 207 10.68 12.19 -21.57
N ILE A 208 10.01 13.27 -21.16
CA ILE A 208 8.73 13.19 -20.43
C ILE A 208 7.62 12.56 -21.28
N THR A 209 7.60 12.78 -22.59
CA THR A 209 6.58 12.22 -23.49
C THR A 209 6.64 10.69 -23.51
N SER A 210 7.85 10.13 -23.63
CA SER A 210 8.08 8.68 -23.53
C SER A 210 7.74 8.10 -22.14
N ALA A 211 7.73 8.96 -21.12
CA ALA A 211 7.44 8.59 -19.74
C ALA A 211 5.95 8.61 -19.39
N ILE A 212 5.07 9.14 -20.25
CA ILE A 212 3.63 9.29 -19.97
C ILE A 212 2.98 8.01 -19.40
N PRO A 213 3.19 6.80 -19.98
CA PRO A 213 2.61 5.58 -19.41
C PRO A 213 3.07 5.29 -17.97
N PHE A 214 4.34 5.56 -17.66
CA PHE A 214 4.89 5.41 -16.32
C PHE A 214 4.35 6.46 -15.36
N LEU A 215 4.31 7.72 -15.79
CA LEU A 215 3.78 8.84 -15.00
C LEU A 215 2.31 8.62 -14.63
N SER A 216 1.49 8.15 -15.58
CA SER A 216 0.08 7.81 -15.33
C SER A 216 -0.05 6.65 -14.34
N ARG A 217 0.73 5.57 -14.54
CA ARG A 217 0.75 4.41 -13.63
C ARG A 217 1.17 4.78 -12.20
N LYS A 218 2.10 5.72 -12.05
CA LYS A 218 2.55 6.26 -10.75
C LYS A 218 1.71 7.44 -10.25
N LYS A 219 0.64 7.82 -10.98
CA LYS A 219 -0.27 8.93 -10.67
C LYS A 219 0.45 10.29 -10.54
N PHE A 220 1.61 10.45 -11.18
CA PHE A 220 2.34 11.72 -11.28
C PHE A 220 1.67 12.67 -12.28
N ILE A 221 0.90 12.12 -13.21
CA ILE A 221 -0.02 12.85 -14.08
C ILE A 221 -1.41 12.19 -14.05
N ARG A 222 -2.44 12.98 -14.33
CA ARG A 222 -3.78 12.50 -14.73
C ARG A 222 -4.28 13.39 -15.87
N ASP A 223 -4.93 12.82 -16.88
CA ASP A 223 -5.41 13.57 -18.04
C ASP A 223 -4.33 14.48 -18.66
N ASN A 224 -3.08 13.99 -18.72
CA ASN A 224 -1.87 14.71 -19.15
C ASN A 224 -1.49 15.98 -18.34
N ASN A 225 -2.12 16.20 -17.18
CA ASN A 225 -1.79 17.29 -16.28
C ASN A 225 -1.02 16.76 -15.05
N PRO A 226 0.06 17.45 -14.60
CA PRO A 226 0.77 17.08 -13.38
C PRO A 226 -0.12 17.09 -12.16
N THR A 227 -0.01 16.04 -11.36
CA THR A 227 -0.54 16.02 -10.01
C THR A 227 0.45 16.70 -9.06
N LEU A 228 -0.03 17.08 -7.86
CA LEU A 228 0.84 17.58 -6.81
C LEU A 228 1.96 16.58 -6.47
N LEU A 229 1.66 15.28 -6.47
CA LEU A 229 2.63 14.20 -6.30
C LEU A 229 3.69 14.25 -7.39
N GLY A 230 3.29 14.35 -8.67
CA GLY A 230 4.23 14.46 -9.78
C GLY A 230 5.16 15.67 -9.64
N MET A 231 4.61 16.83 -9.31
CA MET A 231 5.39 18.05 -9.09
C MET A 231 6.33 17.93 -7.88
N LEU A 232 5.87 17.32 -6.78
CA LEU A 232 6.70 17.09 -5.60
C LEU A 232 7.82 16.10 -5.85
N VAL A 233 7.67 15.14 -6.75
CA VAL A 233 8.69 14.11 -7.01
C VAL A 233 9.68 14.54 -8.10
N CYS A 234 9.17 15.01 -9.23
CA CYS A 234 10.00 15.31 -10.40
C CYS A 234 9.63 16.65 -11.05
N GLY A 235 9.13 17.64 -10.30
CA GLY A 235 8.86 18.97 -10.82
C GLY A 235 10.12 19.84 -10.98
N LYS A 236 10.11 20.68 -12.02
CA LYS A 236 11.00 21.84 -12.20
C LYS A 236 10.49 22.98 -11.35
N HIS A 237 11.42 23.81 -10.84
CA HIS A 237 11.09 25.02 -10.08
C HIS A 237 9.94 24.84 -9.07
N VAL A 238 9.95 23.70 -8.36
CA VAL A 238 8.78 23.17 -7.66
C VAL A 238 8.14 24.19 -6.69
N TYR A 239 8.95 25.02 -6.04
CA TYR A 239 8.48 26.06 -5.12
C TYR A 239 7.54 27.08 -5.79
N ASP A 240 7.76 27.43 -7.05
CA ASP A 240 6.93 28.39 -7.78
C ASP A 240 5.52 27.85 -8.01
N PHE A 241 5.37 26.53 -8.06
CA PHE A 241 4.10 25.84 -8.30
C PHE A 241 3.40 25.40 -7.03
N VAL A 242 4.14 24.95 -6.01
CA VAL A 242 3.57 24.32 -4.81
C VAL A 242 3.81 25.10 -3.52
N ALA A 243 4.56 26.21 -3.59
CA ALA A 243 4.92 27.07 -2.47
C ALA A 243 5.55 26.28 -1.31
N GLY A 244 5.26 26.64 -0.05
CA GLY A 244 5.82 25.99 1.14
C GLY A 244 5.45 24.51 1.32
N ARG A 245 4.72 23.90 0.38
CA ARG A 245 4.51 22.43 0.35
C ARG A 245 5.80 21.64 0.09
N CYS A 246 6.78 22.26 -0.55
CA CYS A 246 8.10 21.67 -0.81
C CYS A 246 9.21 22.32 0.04
N GLN A 247 8.86 22.92 1.18
CA GLN A 247 9.79 23.64 2.04
C GLN A 247 9.87 23.05 3.45
N VAL A 248 11.11 22.95 3.95
CA VAL A 248 11.43 22.63 5.35
C VAL A 248 12.38 23.69 5.88
N ASP A 249 11.96 24.36 6.96
CA ASP A 249 12.80 25.27 7.71
C ASP A 249 13.44 24.52 8.89
N CYS A 250 14.76 24.59 8.96
CA CYS A 250 15.57 23.92 9.96
C CYS A 250 16.21 24.94 10.90
N TYR A 251 16.07 24.71 12.21
CA TYR A 251 16.59 25.59 13.27
C TYR A 251 17.43 24.80 14.26
N PHE A 252 18.51 25.42 14.74
CA PHE A 252 19.32 24.92 15.84
C PHE A 252 19.22 25.92 17.00
N ASP A 253 18.37 25.61 17.97
CA ASP A 253 18.02 26.51 19.06
C ASP A 253 18.89 26.23 20.29
N THR A 254 19.91 27.07 20.49
CA THR A 254 20.81 27.01 21.64
C THR A 254 20.27 27.74 22.88
N GLY A 255 19.09 28.38 22.80
CA GLY A 255 18.50 29.20 23.86
C GLY A 255 19.13 30.58 24.04
N VAL A 256 20.22 30.89 23.33
CA VAL A 256 20.91 32.20 23.38
C VAL A 256 20.61 33.02 22.11
N ASP A 257 20.49 32.35 20.96
CA ASP A 257 20.18 32.99 19.69
C ASP A 257 19.46 32.00 18.75
N VAL A 258 18.16 32.18 18.54
CA VAL A 258 17.31 31.27 17.73
C VAL A 258 17.62 31.37 16.24
N ALA A 259 18.31 32.43 15.80
CA ALA A 259 18.43 32.81 14.39
C ALA A 259 19.76 32.45 13.69
N ASN A 260 20.85 32.14 14.41
CA ASN A 260 22.18 32.05 13.79
C ASN A 260 22.42 30.81 12.92
N ASP A 261 21.58 29.78 13.02
CA ASP A 261 21.74 28.53 12.26
C ASP A 261 20.42 28.09 11.59
N LYS A 262 19.66 29.06 11.08
CA LYS A 262 18.49 28.78 10.23
C LYS A 262 18.94 28.31 8.85
N LYS A 263 18.43 27.16 8.40
CA LYS A 263 18.52 26.73 7.00
C LYS A 263 17.14 26.53 6.41
N VAL A 264 16.93 27.05 5.21
CA VAL A 264 15.69 26.87 4.45
C VAL A 264 16.00 25.97 3.27
N TYR A 265 15.27 24.86 3.18
CA TYR A 265 15.37 23.93 2.07
C TYR A 265 14.09 23.99 1.25
N GLN A 266 14.22 24.16 -0.06
CA GLN A 266 13.12 24.21 -1.03
C GLN A 266 13.51 23.35 -2.23
N ASP A 267 12.96 22.14 -2.33
CA ASP A 267 13.25 21.22 -3.43
C ASP A 267 12.15 20.15 -3.52
N ASN A 268 12.25 19.27 -4.52
CA ASN A 268 11.46 18.05 -4.62
C ASN A 268 11.57 17.22 -3.32
N ILE A 269 10.55 16.43 -3.06
CA ILE A 269 10.32 15.78 -1.77
C ILE A 269 11.49 14.89 -1.34
N VAL A 270 12.20 14.30 -2.30
CA VAL A 270 13.33 13.40 -2.04
C VAL A 270 14.52 14.20 -1.55
N ASN A 271 14.93 15.23 -2.30
CA ASN A 271 16.05 16.06 -1.89
C ASN A 271 15.73 16.86 -0.63
N LEU A 272 14.47 17.25 -0.46
CA LEU A 272 13.98 17.92 0.74
C LEU A 272 14.15 17.02 1.98
N MET A 273 13.76 15.75 1.87
CA MET A 273 13.95 14.73 2.91
C MET A 273 15.43 14.53 3.24
N GLU A 274 16.29 14.30 2.23
CA GLU A 274 17.72 14.08 2.45
C GLU A 274 18.42 15.31 3.06
N SER A 275 18.03 16.51 2.63
CA SER A 275 18.56 17.76 3.16
C SER A 275 18.17 17.97 4.62
N ALA A 276 16.91 17.67 4.98
CA ALA A 276 16.42 17.72 6.35
C ALA A 276 17.14 16.71 7.26
N ILE A 277 17.32 15.47 6.80
CA ILE A 277 18.07 14.43 7.53
C ILE A 277 19.53 14.84 7.71
N SER A 278 20.17 15.32 6.64
CA SER A 278 21.56 15.79 6.66
C SER A 278 21.75 16.94 7.63
N PHE A 279 20.78 17.86 7.71
CA PHE A 279 20.79 18.94 8.70
C PHE A 279 20.80 18.37 10.13
N VAL A 280 19.89 17.42 10.43
CA VAL A 280 19.81 16.81 11.76
C VAL A 280 21.13 16.15 12.14
N PHE A 281 21.73 15.34 11.26
CA PHE A 281 23.01 14.70 11.56
C PHE A 281 24.17 15.68 11.67
N SER A 282 24.18 16.77 10.89
CA SER A 282 25.20 17.81 11.00
C SER A 282 25.23 18.51 12.36
N LYS A 283 24.11 18.48 13.09
CA LYS A 283 23.94 19.14 14.39
C LYS A 283 23.90 18.17 15.58
N THR A 284 23.73 16.88 15.34
CA THR A 284 23.67 15.81 16.37
C THR A 284 24.85 14.85 16.32
N GLY A 285 25.85 15.13 15.47
CA GLY A 285 27.10 14.38 15.40
C GLY A 285 28.00 14.69 16.59
N THR A 286 28.11 13.75 17.53
CA THR A 286 28.99 13.84 18.71
C THR A 286 30.33 13.16 18.44
N GLY A 287 31.30 13.91 17.93
CA GLY A 287 32.72 13.52 17.89
C GLY A 287 33.08 12.25 17.09
N ILE A 288 34.39 12.05 16.93
CA ILE A 288 34.98 10.90 16.23
C ILE A 288 35.45 9.88 17.27
N THR A 289 34.95 8.64 17.21
CA THR A 289 35.46 7.56 18.08
C THR A 289 36.65 6.86 17.43
N VAL A 290 37.78 6.80 18.14
CA VAL A 290 39.03 6.18 17.66
C VAL A 290 38.89 4.65 17.56
N GLU A 291 38.03 4.04 18.39
CA GLU A 291 37.81 2.59 18.46
C GLU A 291 37.12 1.98 17.22
N LYS A 292 36.49 2.81 16.37
CA LYS A 292 35.84 2.39 15.11
C LYS A 292 36.46 3.07 13.88
N GLY A 293 37.76 3.33 13.91
CA GLY A 293 38.49 3.83 12.74
C GLY A 293 38.04 5.22 12.26
N GLY A 294 37.54 6.06 13.17
CA GLY A 294 37.17 7.43 12.83
C GLY A 294 35.67 7.67 12.57
N SER A 295 34.78 6.74 12.94
CA SER A 295 33.34 6.93 12.71
C SER A 295 32.73 7.97 13.66
N VAL A 296 31.91 8.86 13.09
CA VAL A 296 31.06 9.82 13.82
C VAL A 296 30.00 9.07 14.61
N LEU A 297 29.84 9.38 15.90
CA LEU A 297 28.73 8.87 16.72
C LEU A 297 27.59 9.89 16.73
N PHE A 298 26.39 9.49 16.32
CA PHE A 298 25.20 10.36 16.38
C PHE A 298 24.43 10.16 17.68
N GLU A 299 23.83 11.24 18.21
CA GLU A 299 22.97 11.20 19.41
C GLU A 299 21.73 10.29 19.21
N TYR A 300 21.23 10.21 17.97
CA TYR A 300 20.05 9.44 17.62
C TYR A 300 20.38 8.36 16.59
N PRO A 301 19.77 7.17 16.69
CA PRO A 301 19.91 6.16 15.64
C PRO A 301 19.42 6.70 14.30
N GLU A 302 20.19 6.46 13.24
CA GLU A 302 19.89 7.02 11.92
C GLU A 302 18.47 6.69 11.45
N ARG A 303 18.07 5.43 11.65
CA ARG A 303 16.75 4.92 11.33
C ARG A 303 15.62 5.73 12.00
N VAL A 304 15.80 6.17 13.24
CA VAL A 304 14.77 6.92 13.97
C VAL A 304 14.59 8.30 13.33
N ILE A 305 15.69 8.98 13.00
CA ILE A 305 15.63 10.30 12.35
C ILE A 305 15.00 10.18 10.97
N ARG A 306 15.46 9.22 10.17
CA ARG A 306 14.95 8.99 8.81
C ARG A 306 13.46 8.68 8.82
N GLU A 307 13.01 7.72 9.62
CA GLU A 307 11.59 7.39 9.76
C GLU A 307 10.76 8.58 10.27
N THR A 308 11.31 9.38 11.20
CA THR A 308 10.59 10.55 11.75
C THR A 308 10.44 11.67 10.70
N VAL A 309 11.47 11.94 9.90
CA VAL A 309 11.41 12.91 8.79
C VAL A 309 10.50 12.38 7.67
N ASN A 310 10.60 11.10 7.32
CA ASN A 310 9.74 10.46 6.32
C ASN A 310 8.27 10.55 6.72
N ASN A 311 7.95 10.19 7.96
CA ASN A 311 6.60 10.29 8.49
C ASN A 311 6.10 11.72 8.51
N ALA A 312 6.97 12.68 8.84
CA ALA A 312 6.61 14.08 8.79
C ALA A 312 6.20 14.50 7.36
N LEU A 313 6.98 14.14 6.34
CA LEU A 313 6.65 14.51 4.96
C LEU A 313 5.43 13.71 4.43
N ALA A 314 5.36 12.41 4.68
CA ALA A 314 4.27 11.54 4.24
C ALA A 314 2.90 11.90 4.86
N HIS A 315 2.89 12.38 6.11
CA HIS A 315 1.67 12.73 6.83
C HIS A 315 1.40 14.24 6.90
N ARG A 316 2.13 15.06 6.14
CA ARG A 316 1.88 16.49 6.05
C ARG A 316 0.52 16.79 5.40
N ASP A 317 -0.18 17.82 5.87
CA ASP A 317 -1.35 18.35 5.18
C ASP A 317 -0.94 19.23 3.98
N TYR A 318 -1.00 18.63 2.79
CA TYR A 318 -0.68 19.29 1.53
C TYR A 318 -1.75 20.27 1.02
N SER A 319 -2.87 20.44 1.74
CA SER A 319 -3.79 21.54 1.45
C SER A 319 -3.15 22.88 1.82
N SER A 320 -2.37 22.89 2.90
CA SER A 320 -1.69 24.07 3.42
C SER A 320 -0.42 24.42 2.65
N GLU A 321 -0.18 25.71 2.46
CA GLU A 321 1.05 26.26 1.87
C GLU A 321 2.13 26.55 2.92
N ARG A 322 1.84 26.32 4.20
CA ARG A 322 2.79 26.51 5.30
C ARG A 322 3.91 25.49 5.23
N PHE A 323 5.14 25.87 5.52
CA PHE A 323 6.28 24.94 5.52
C PHE A 323 6.33 24.05 6.76
N SER A 324 7.03 22.93 6.66
CA SER A 324 7.39 22.11 7.81
C SER A 324 8.58 22.73 8.54
N ASN A 325 8.68 22.51 9.85
CA ASN A 325 9.79 22.99 10.65
C ASN A 325 10.47 21.84 11.38
N ILE A 326 11.80 21.84 11.39
CA ILE A 326 12.63 20.98 12.23
C ILE A 326 13.42 21.88 13.16
N THR A 327 13.23 21.72 14.47
CA THR A 327 13.95 22.47 15.49
C THR A 327 14.74 21.51 16.36
N ILE A 328 16.05 21.72 16.43
CA ILE A 328 16.95 20.92 17.26
C ILE A 328 17.29 21.76 18.48
N VAL A 329 16.91 21.28 19.66
CA VAL A 329 17.28 21.87 20.94
C VAL A 329 18.37 20.98 21.56
N PRO A 330 19.64 21.42 21.56
CA PRO A 330 20.77 20.57 21.95
C PRO A 330 20.60 19.99 23.35
N ASN A 331 20.98 18.71 23.51
CA ASN A 331 20.87 17.96 24.77
C ASN A 331 19.44 17.87 25.34
N LYS A 332 18.40 18.16 24.56
CA LYS A 332 17.01 18.09 25.00
C LYS A 332 16.16 17.24 24.05
N HIS A 333 15.91 17.72 22.83
CA HIS A 333 15.06 17.02 21.87
C HIS A 333 15.20 17.57 20.45
N ILE A 334 14.68 16.81 19.49
CA ILE A 334 14.39 17.25 18.12
C ILE A 334 12.87 17.38 18.01
N GLU A 335 12.39 18.50 17.52
CA GLU A 335 10.98 18.76 17.26
C GLU A 335 10.74 18.87 15.75
N ILE A 336 9.74 18.16 15.24
CA ILE A 336 9.25 18.34 13.88
C ILE A 336 7.79 18.81 13.93
N ARG A 337 7.52 19.97 13.31
CA ARG A 337 6.17 20.54 13.20
C ARG A 337 5.72 20.57 11.75
N ASN A 338 4.57 19.96 11.48
CA ASN A 338 3.93 20.00 10.18
C ASN A 338 2.58 20.72 10.23
N PRO A 339 2.16 21.28 9.09
CA PRO A 339 0.76 21.60 8.86
C PRO A 339 -0.11 20.34 8.95
N GLY A 340 -1.27 20.47 9.57
CA GLY A 340 -2.29 19.42 9.63
C GLY A 340 -2.77 19.13 11.04
N LYS A 341 -3.62 18.11 11.14
CA LYS A 341 -4.16 17.57 12.38
C LYS A 341 -4.42 16.08 12.20
N PHE A 342 -4.51 15.35 13.30
CA PHE A 342 -4.98 13.96 13.27
C PHE A 342 -6.38 13.87 12.67
N ARG A 343 -6.61 12.82 11.89
CA ARG A 343 -7.95 12.48 11.39
C ARG A 343 -8.84 12.10 12.57
N GLN A 344 -10.14 12.26 12.43
CA GLN A 344 -11.09 11.95 13.51
C GLN A 344 -10.96 10.51 14.02
N GLU A 345 -10.72 9.55 13.13
CA GLU A 345 -10.49 8.15 13.49
C GLU A 345 -9.18 7.91 14.26
N GLN A 346 -8.21 8.81 14.15
CA GLN A 346 -6.93 8.77 14.86
C GLN A 346 -6.99 9.49 16.21
N LEU A 347 -8.04 10.28 16.46
CA LEU A 347 -8.24 10.96 17.73
C LEU A 347 -8.84 9.99 18.74
N LEU A 348 -8.13 9.81 19.85
CA LEU A 348 -8.60 9.02 20.98
C LEU A 348 -8.94 9.96 22.13
N SER A 349 -10.21 10.01 22.50
CA SER A 349 -10.64 10.59 23.77
C SER A 349 -11.00 9.45 24.72
N TYR A 350 -10.40 9.43 25.90
CA TYR A 350 -10.64 8.41 26.92
C TYR A 350 -10.82 9.07 28.28
N GLU A 351 -12.04 9.02 28.81
CA GLU A 351 -12.42 9.50 30.14
C GLU A 351 -12.91 8.34 31.02
N GLY A 352 -12.20 7.21 30.99
CA GLY A 352 -12.55 6.05 31.80
C GLY A 352 -11.65 5.87 33.02
N ILE A 353 -12.12 5.06 33.98
CA ILE A 353 -11.41 4.73 35.22
C ILE A 353 -10.31 3.66 34.98
N ILE A 354 -10.35 2.96 33.84
CA ILE A 354 -9.44 1.85 33.54
C ILE A 354 -8.22 2.37 32.79
N ASN A 355 -7.01 1.98 33.21
CA ASN A 355 -5.81 2.40 32.50
C ASN A 355 -5.79 1.90 31.04
N VAL A 356 -5.46 2.80 30.10
CA VAL A 356 -5.23 2.47 28.69
C VAL A 356 -4.08 1.46 28.61
N ARG A 357 -4.38 0.21 28.21
CA ARG A 357 -3.39 -0.87 28.15
C ARG A 357 -2.67 -0.94 26.81
N ARG A 358 -3.36 -0.63 25.72
CA ARG A 358 -2.83 -0.70 24.36
C ARG A 358 -3.59 0.26 23.45
N ILE A 359 -2.84 0.99 22.64
CA ILE A 359 -3.38 1.74 21.50
C ILE A 359 -3.08 0.91 20.25
N ILE A 360 -4.10 0.65 19.44
CA ILE A 360 -3.93 0.00 18.14
C ILE A 360 -3.80 1.12 17.12
N PRO A 361 -2.63 1.30 16.48
CA PRO A 361 -2.46 2.35 15.49
C PRO A 361 -3.31 2.06 14.24
N ILE A 362 -3.79 3.12 13.60
CA ILE A 362 -4.41 3.05 12.28
C ILE A 362 -3.30 3.32 11.26
N PRO A 363 -2.83 2.31 10.51
CA PRO A 363 -1.67 2.44 9.62
C PRO A 363 -2.06 3.08 8.28
N LYS A 364 -2.74 4.24 8.33
CA LYS A 364 -3.15 4.99 7.14
C LYS A 364 -2.33 6.27 7.02
N ALA A 365 -1.55 6.35 5.94
CA ALA A 365 -0.85 7.55 5.55
C ALA A 365 -1.83 8.64 5.09
N GLN A 366 -1.55 9.91 5.42
CA GLN A 366 -2.37 11.01 4.92
C GLN A 366 -2.21 11.17 3.40
N ASN A 367 -1.02 10.89 2.88
CA ASN A 367 -0.65 10.94 1.47
C ASN A 367 -0.04 9.58 1.10
N PRO A 368 -0.87 8.55 0.83
CA PRO A 368 -0.39 7.18 0.65
C PRO A 368 0.54 7.01 -0.56
N ASN A 369 0.28 7.69 -1.67
CA ASN A 369 1.13 7.56 -2.85
C ASN A 369 2.50 8.24 -2.62
N LEU A 370 2.52 9.38 -1.93
CA LEU A 370 3.76 10.04 -1.50
C LEU A 370 4.52 9.20 -0.47
N ALA A 371 3.82 8.58 0.48
CA ALA A 371 4.43 7.67 1.45
C ALA A 371 5.12 6.48 0.74
N ASP A 372 4.50 5.92 -0.29
CA ASP A 372 5.09 4.84 -1.07
C ASP A 372 6.31 5.30 -1.88
N VAL A 373 6.29 6.52 -2.40
CA VAL A 373 7.48 7.15 -3.00
C VAL A 373 8.59 7.23 -1.94
N LEU A 374 8.35 7.85 -0.79
CA LEU A 374 9.36 8.01 0.28
C LEU A 374 9.91 6.67 0.79
N LYS A 375 9.07 5.63 0.94
CA LYS A 375 9.51 4.28 1.29
C LYS A 375 10.49 3.67 0.28
N SER A 376 10.32 3.95 -1.01
CA SER A 376 11.27 3.46 -2.03
C SER A 376 12.67 4.04 -1.83
N PHE A 377 12.77 5.27 -1.29
CA PHE A 377 14.01 5.93 -0.96
C PHE A 377 14.64 5.40 0.34
N ASP A 378 13.81 5.03 1.32
CA ASP A 378 14.26 4.47 2.59
C ASP A 378 14.98 3.10 2.42
N ARG A 379 14.58 2.29 1.42
CA ARG A 379 15.21 1.01 1.07
C ARG A 379 16.63 1.16 0.51
N TRP A 380 17.03 2.37 0.12
CA TRP A 380 18.33 2.64 -0.50
C TRP A 380 19.52 2.42 0.46
N GLU A 381 19.32 2.33 1.77
CA GLU A 381 20.41 2.14 2.75
C GLU A 381 20.58 0.70 3.29
N GLY A 382 19.98 -0.30 2.62
CA GLY A 382 20.40 -1.71 2.77
C GLY A 382 19.74 -2.48 3.91
N LYS A 383 18.71 -1.93 4.54
CA LYS A 383 17.94 -2.60 5.58
C LYS A 383 16.49 -2.14 5.45
N GLY A 384 15.63 -2.97 4.85
CA GLY A 384 14.18 -2.74 4.84
C GLY A 384 13.60 -2.84 6.24
N TRP A 385 13.37 -1.71 6.91
CA TRP A 385 12.79 -1.69 8.25
C TRP A 385 11.85 -0.49 8.49
N GLY A 386 10.56 -0.66 8.14
CA GLY A 386 9.42 0.26 8.41
C GLY A 386 8.57 0.45 7.15
N MET A 387 7.24 0.59 7.13
CA MET A 387 6.16 0.72 8.12
C MET A 387 5.37 -0.61 8.24
N ASN A 388 4.85 -0.94 9.43
CA ASN A 388 3.78 -1.94 9.61
C ASN A 388 2.48 -1.24 10.02
#